data_AF-A0A945MYA6-F1
#
_entry.id   AF-A0A945MYA6-F1
#
_cell.length_a   1.000
_cell.length_b   1.000
_cell.length_c   1.000
_cell.angle_alpha   90.00
_cell.angle_beta   90.00
_cell.angle_gamma   90.00
#
_symmetry.space_group_name_H-M   'P 1'
#
loop_
_entity.id
_entity.type
_entity.pdbx_description
1 polymer ?
#
loop_
_entity_poly.entity_id
_entity_poly.type
_entity_poly.pdbx_seq_one_letter_code
_entity_poly.pdbx_strand_id
1 'polypeptide(L)'
;GGKRITPTLIDRIQDRNGKTIFRHERRPCPNCKDVDWDGEYAPAIADIREQVADPRSAYQVVSMLHGVVQRGTGRRIRAVGKPLGGKTGTTNDSMDTWFIGFSPDLAVGVFAGFDQPRPLGKRETGSSVAVPIFRDFMAEALRDEPPIPFRIPSGIRLVRVNSKTGKRAIRGDRRVILEAFKVGTEPKVSDVRSPRRAPGAAPSRGVRGLY
;
A
#
# COMPACT_ATOMS: atom_id res chain seq x y z
N GLY A 1 -0.21 -9.66 -6.00
CA GLY A 1 -1.57 -10.09 -5.63
C GLY A 1 -1.58 -11.41 -4.89
N GLY A 2 -0.88 -11.52 -3.75
CA GLY A 2 -0.97 -12.70 -2.87
C GLY A 2 -0.32 -13.99 -3.37
N LYS A 3 0.53 -13.93 -4.40
CA LYS A 3 1.25 -15.10 -4.93
C LYS A 3 2.66 -15.18 -4.36
N ARG A 4 3.14 -16.39 -4.10
CA ARG A 4 4.48 -16.65 -3.58
C ARG A 4 5.52 -16.36 -4.65
N ILE A 5 6.57 -15.62 -4.27
CA ILE A 5 7.75 -15.39 -5.09
C ILE A 5 8.93 -16.07 -4.40
N THR A 6 9.75 -16.79 -5.17
CA THR A 6 11.04 -17.30 -4.70
C THR A 6 12.10 -16.31 -5.16
N PRO A 7 12.76 -15.55 -4.27
CA PRO A 7 13.83 -14.65 -4.66
C PRO A 7 14.99 -15.42 -5.28
N THR A 8 15.61 -14.86 -6.31
CA THR A 8 16.86 -15.38 -6.89
C THR A 8 17.81 -14.24 -7.20
N LEU A 9 19.10 -14.53 -7.10
CA LEU A 9 20.15 -13.67 -7.64
C LEU A 9 20.62 -14.15 -9.02
N ILE A 10 20.60 -15.47 -9.24
CA ILE A 10 21.08 -16.11 -10.48
C ILE A 10 19.87 -16.54 -11.29
N ASP A 11 19.72 -16.02 -12.52
CA ASP A 11 18.63 -16.43 -13.41
C ASP A 11 19.05 -17.61 -14.31
N ARG A 12 20.27 -17.59 -14.85
CA ARG A 12 20.76 -18.59 -15.81
C ARG A 12 22.26 -18.85 -15.64
N ILE A 13 22.67 -20.11 -15.79
CA ILE A 13 24.08 -20.53 -15.91
C ILE A 13 24.22 -21.33 -17.21
N GLN A 14 25.23 -21.00 -18.02
CA GLN A 14 25.54 -21.69 -19.27
C GLN A 14 26.97 -22.23 -19.27
N ASP A 15 27.22 -23.31 -20.00
CA ASP A 15 28.58 -23.78 -20.28
C ASP A 15 29.24 -22.97 -21.42
N ARG A 16 30.51 -23.27 -21.72
CA ARG A 16 31.28 -22.60 -22.78
C ARG A 16 30.69 -22.76 -24.19
N ASN A 17 29.79 -23.74 -24.39
CA ASN A 17 29.14 -24.01 -25.67
C ASN A 17 27.72 -23.40 -25.72
N GLY A 18 27.33 -22.61 -24.71
CA GLY A 18 26.01 -21.97 -24.62
C GLY A 18 24.90 -22.87 -24.07
N LYS A 19 25.19 -24.11 -23.65
CA LYS A 19 24.18 -25.01 -23.08
C LYS A 19 23.80 -24.55 -21.68
N THR A 20 22.51 -24.37 -21.44
CA THR A 20 21.98 -23.99 -20.11
C THR A 20 22.13 -25.14 -19.12
N ILE A 21 22.91 -24.91 -18.05
CA ILE A 21 23.10 -25.83 -16.91
C ILE A 21 22.05 -25.57 -15.83
N PHE A 22 21.70 -24.30 -15.62
CA PHE A 22 20.73 -23.89 -14.60
C PHE A 22 19.84 -22.78 -15.15
N ARG A 23 18.56 -22.82 -14.78
CA ARG A 23 17.57 -21.77 -15.04
C ARG A 23 16.64 -21.64 -13.84
N HIS A 24 16.46 -20.43 -13.34
CA HIS A 24 15.56 -20.15 -12.24
C HIS A 24 14.09 -20.13 -12.69
N GLU A 25 13.80 -19.49 -13.82
CA GLU A 25 12.46 -19.48 -14.40
C GLU A 25 12.06 -20.87 -14.93
N ARG A 26 11.15 -21.54 -14.22
CA ARG A 26 10.68 -22.91 -14.51
C ARG A 26 9.26 -22.95 -15.06
N ARG A 27 8.57 -21.81 -15.17
CA ARG A 27 7.20 -21.79 -15.69
C ARG A 27 7.19 -22.32 -17.13
N PRO A 28 6.24 -23.21 -17.48
CA PRO A 28 6.10 -23.70 -18.84
C PRO A 28 5.89 -22.53 -19.79
N CYS A 29 6.75 -22.41 -20.79
CA CYS A 29 6.49 -21.58 -21.95
C CYS A 29 6.66 -22.44 -23.21
N PRO A 30 5.58 -23.10 -23.66
CA PRO A 30 5.63 -23.98 -24.82
C PRO A 30 6.12 -23.27 -26.08
N ASN A 31 5.75 -21.99 -26.23
CA ASN A 31 6.03 -21.18 -27.41
C ASN A 31 7.30 -20.33 -27.27
N CYS A 32 8.20 -20.59 -26.31
CA CYS A 32 9.41 -19.76 -26.09
C CYS A 32 10.71 -20.36 -26.68
N LYS A 33 10.64 -21.48 -27.42
CA LYS A 33 11.85 -22.19 -27.86
C LYS A 33 12.42 -21.72 -29.21
N ASP A 34 11.57 -21.16 -30.06
CA ASP A 34 11.91 -20.84 -31.46
C ASP A 34 11.26 -19.51 -31.89
N VAL A 35 11.42 -18.45 -31.08
CA VAL A 35 10.88 -17.12 -31.40
C VAL A 35 12.05 -16.21 -31.77
N ASP A 36 12.26 -15.98 -33.06
CA ASP A 36 12.93 -14.77 -33.49
C ASP A 36 12.01 -13.60 -33.12
N TRP A 37 12.50 -12.70 -32.29
CA TRP A 37 11.72 -11.55 -31.85
C TRP A 37 11.51 -10.60 -33.03
N ASP A 38 10.32 -10.65 -33.60
CA ASP A 38 9.85 -9.83 -34.72
C ASP A 38 9.39 -8.42 -34.32
N GLY A 39 9.47 -8.10 -33.02
CA GLY A 39 8.99 -6.84 -32.46
C GLY A 39 7.52 -6.85 -32.04
N GLU A 40 6.83 -8.00 -32.11
CA GLU A 40 5.46 -8.15 -31.59
C GLU A 40 5.42 -8.26 -30.06
N TYR A 41 4.29 -8.72 -29.48
CA TYR A 41 4.11 -8.84 -28.05
C TYR A 41 4.77 -10.11 -27.50
N ALA A 42 5.44 -9.98 -26.36
CA ALA A 42 6.04 -11.11 -25.66
C ALA A 42 4.96 -12.12 -25.27
N PRO A 43 5.20 -13.44 -25.46
CA PRO A 43 4.21 -14.45 -25.11
C PRO A 43 3.85 -14.33 -23.64
N ALA A 44 2.55 -14.25 -23.35
CA ALA A 44 2.05 -14.17 -21.99
C ALA A 44 2.27 -15.52 -21.29
N ILE A 45 3.27 -15.59 -20.40
CA ILE A 45 3.53 -16.78 -19.59
C ILE A 45 2.51 -16.86 -18.47
N ALA A 46 1.77 -17.97 -18.41
CA ALA A 46 0.82 -18.23 -17.35
C ALA A 46 1.50 -18.18 -15.97
N ASP A 47 0.95 -17.36 -15.06
CA ASP A 47 1.48 -17.22 -13.71
C ASP A 47 0.93 -18.31 -12.79
N ILE A 48 1.60 -19.46 -12.81
CA ILE A 48 1.29 -20.67 -12.03
C ILE A 48 1.87 -20.67 -10.60
N ARG A 49 2.33 -19.51 -10.09
CA ARG A 49 2.84 -19.42 -8.72
C ARG A 49 1.74 -19.74 -7.71
N GLU A 50 2.15 -20.35 -6.61
CA GLU A 50 1.27 -20.67 -5.48
C GLU A 50 0.56 -19.42 -4.95
N GLN A 51 -0.77 -19.50 -4.79
CA GLN A 51 -1.57 -18.45 -4.19
C GLN A 51 -1.58 -18.63 -2.66
N VAL A 52 -0.86 -17.77 -1.94
CA VAL A 52 -0.70 -17.86 -0.48
C VAL A 52 -1.60 -16.91 0.31
N ALA A 53 -2.25 -15.97 -0.37
CA ALA A 53 -3.21 -15.05 0.23
C ALA A 53 -4.33 -14.68 -0.75
N ASP A 54 -5.56 -14.43 -0.26
CA ASP A 54 -6.66 -13.90 -1.09
C ASP A 54 -6.22 -12.58 -1.76
N PRO A 55 -6.28 -12.46 -3.10
CA PRO A 55 -5.90 -11.24 -3.82
C PRO A 55 -6.62 -9.99 -3.30
N ARG A 56 -7.88 -10.13 -2.88
CA ARG A 56 -8.69 -9.04 -2.31
C ARG A 56 -8.10 -8.57 -0.98
N SER A 57 -7.78 -9.51 -0.08
CA SER A 57 -7.11 -9.18 1.20
C SER A 57 -5.74 -8.54 0.95
N ALA A 58 -4.96 -9.07 0.00
CA ALA A 58 -3.67 -8.50 -0.36
C ALA A 58 -3.82 -7.05 -0.87
N TYR A 59 -4.83 -6.76 -1.70
CA TYR A 59 -5.09 -5.41 -2.17
C TYR A 59 -5.56 -4.47 -1.05
N GLN A 60 -6.34 -4.94 -0.08
CA GLN A 60 -6.70 -4.14 1.10
C GLN A 60 -5.44 -3.72 1.87
N VAL A 61 -4.48 -4.63 2.06
CA VAL A 61 -3.17 -4.30 2.66
C VAL A 61 -2.41 -3.28 1.81
N VAL A 62 -2.38 -3.45 0.49
CA VAL A 62 -1.77 -2.46 -0.42
C VAL A 62 -2.42 -1.08 -0.27
N SER A 63 -3.75 -0.99 -0.20
CA SER A 63 -4.48 0.27 0.03
C SER A 63 -4.07 0.94 1.34
N MET A 64 -4.01 0.16 2.43
CA MET A 64 -3.58 0.65 3.74
C MET A 64 -2.12 1.16 3.72
N LEU A 65 -1.21 0.41 3.09
CA LEU A 65 0.21 0.74 2.98
C LEU A 65 0.46 1.93 2.04
N HIS A 66 -0.33 2.09 0.99
CA HIS A 66 -0.35 3.32 0.18
C HIS A 66 -0.78 4.52 1.05
N GLY A 67 -1.74 4.32 1.96
CA GLY A 67 -2.12 5.30 2.98
C GLY A 67 -0.94 5.76 3.87
N VAL A 68 -0.01 4.87 4.24
CA VAL A 68 1.18 5.25 5.03
C VAL A 68 2.04 6.27 4.30
N VAL A 69 2.20 6.13 2.98
CA VAL A 69 2.89 7.10 2.14
C VAL A 69 2.05 8.37 1.95
N GLN A 70 0.75 8.26 1.72
CA GLN A 70 -0.06 9.46 1.45
C GLN A 70 -0.27 10.37 2.66
N ARG A 71 -0.39 9.78 3.86
CA ARG A 71 -0.87 10.46 5.07
C ARG A 71 -0.23 9.99 6.37
N GLY A 72 0.65 8.98 6.34
CA GLY A 72 1.28 8.41 7.54
C GLY A 72 2.76 8.76 7.69
N THR A 73 3.51 7.84 8.31
CA THR A 73 4.95 8.00 8.62
C THR A 73 5.84 8.04 7.39
N GLY A 74 5.37 7.52 6.24
CA GLY A 74 6.09 7.53 4.96
C GLY A 74 5.89 8.81 4.13
N ARG A 75 5.29 9.87 4.68
CA ARG A 75 4.82 11.03 3.90
C ARG A 75 5.86 11.69 2.99
N ARG A 76 7.15 11.65 3.36
CA ARG A 76 8.25 12.20 2.55
C ARG A 76 8.39 11.51 1.18
N ILE A 77 7.93 10.26 1.05
CA ILE A 77 7.99 9.46 -0.18
C ILE A 77 7.06 10.02 -1.26
N ARG A 78 6.02 10.78 -0.89
CA ARG A 78 5.08 11.38 -1.86
C ARG A 78 5.76 12.28 -2.90
N ALA A 79 6.92 12.85 -2.55
CA ALA A 79 7.70 13.69 -3.45
C ALA A 79 8.17 12.94 -4.71
N VAL A 80 8.24 11.60 -4.67
CA VAL A 80 8.58 10.75 -5.84
C VAL A 80 7.52 10.84 -6.94
N GLY A 81 6.27 11.20 -6.60
CA GLY A 81 5.20 11.37 -7.60
C GLY A 81 4.70 10.07 -8.25
N LYS A 82 5.06 8.90 -7.72
CA LYS A 82 4.59 7.57 -8.18
C LYS A 82 3.69 6.88 -7.14
N PRO A 83 2.82 5.94 -7.55
CA PRO A 83 2.05 5.13 -6.60
C PRO A 83 2.96 4.19 -5.78
N LEU A 84 3.20 4.56 -4.52
CA LEU A 84 4.12 3.85 -3.62
C LEU A 84 3.43 3.50 -2.30
N GLY A 85 3.58 2.25 -1.86
CA GLY A 85 3.14 1.78 -0.55
C GLY A 85 4.33 1.37 0.29
N GLY A 86 4.18 1.36 1.62
CA GLY A 86 5.22 0.82 2.48
C GLY A 86 4.95 1.01 3.96
N LYS A 87 5.86 0.50 4.79
CA LYS A 87 5.75 0.58 6.24
C LYS A 87 7.11 0.86 6.89
N THR A 88 7.10 1.79 7.83
CA THR A 88 8.24 2.05 8.72
C THR A 88 8.32 1.00 9.83
N GLY A 89 9.54 0.56 10.13
CA GLY A 89 9.92 -0.20 11.33
C GLY A 89 11.01 0.53 12.10
N THR A 90 11.00 0.42 13.43
CA THR A 90 12.04 0.96 14.32
C THR A 90 12.13 0.02 15.50
N THR A 91 13.33 -0.49 15.81
CA THR A 91 13.53 -1.36 16.98
C THR A 91 13.59 -0.53 18.26
N ASN A 92 13.54 -1.21 19.42
CA ASN A 92 13.67 -0.56 20.72
C ASN A 92 14.97 0.26 20.78
N ASP A 93 14.93 1.37 21.52
CA ASP A 93 16.05 2.32 21.67
C ASP A 93 16.61 2.87 20.34
N SER A 94 15.89 2.70 19.23
CA SER A 94 16.29 3.14 17.89
C SER A 94 17.68 2.60 17.49
N MET A 95 17.96 1.34 17.83
CA MET A 95 19.19 0.67 17.37
C MET A 95 19.15 0.43 15.86
N ASP A 96 17.96 0.14 15.34
CA ASP A 96 17.73 -0.16 13.94
C ASP A 96 16.51 0.56 13.39
N THR A 97 16.60 0.91 12.12
CA THR A 97 15.51 1.48 11.35
C THR A 97 15.32 0.74 10.05
N TRP A 98 14.07 0.49 9.70
CA TRP A 98 13.72 -0.22 8.49
C TRP A 98 12.60 0.49 7.76
N PHE A 99 12.62 0.42 6.43
CA PHE A 99 11.47 0.75 5.61
C PHE A 99 11.33 -0.30 4.51
N ILE A 100 10.19 -0.99 4.48
CA ILE A 100 9.84 -1.89 3.39
C ILE A 100 8.75 -1.20 2.59
N GLY A 101 9.03 -0.95 1.31
CA GLY A 101 8.08 -0.32 0.41
C GLY A 101 8.12 -0.91 -0.99
N PHE A 102 7.14 -0.52 -1.80
CA PHE A 102 6.95 -1.08 -3.12
C PHE A 102 6.16 -0.15 -4.04
N SER A 103 6.44 -0.25 -5.33
CA SER A 103 5.55 0.12 -6.43
C SER A 103 4.78 -1.14 -6.90
N PRO A 104 3.91 -1.07 -7.93
CA PRO A 104 3.27 -2.27 -8.46
C PRO A 104 4.24 -3.36 -8.95
N ASP A 105 5.45 -2.97 -9.35
CA ASP A 105 6.39 -3.83 -10.08
C ASP A 105 7.78 -3.94 -9.43
N LEU A 106 8.06 -3.14 -8.39
CA LEU A 106 9.32 -3.16 -7.65
C LEU A 106 9.08 -3.13 -6.14
N ALA A 107 9.73 -4.01 -5.40
CA ALA A 107 9.72 -4.01 -3.94
C ALA A 107 11.14 -3.79 -3.41
N VAL A 108 11.29 -2.93 -2.41
CA VAL A 108 12.59 -2.53 -1.84
C VAL A 108 12.49 -2.52 -0.31
N GLY A 109 13.47 -3.16 0.33
CA GLY A 109 13.70 -3.07 1.77
C GLY A 109 14.95 -2.23 2.04
N VAL A 110 14.82 -1.26 2.92
CA VAL A 110 15.94 -0.46 3.44
C VAL A 110 16.12 -0.80 4.91
N PHE A 111 17.36 -1.12 5.27
CA PHE A 111 17.83 -1.29 6.64
C PHE A 111 18.92 -0.28 6.92
N ALA A 112 18.90 0.32 8.11
CA ALA A 112 20.02 1.10 8.63
C ALA A 112 20.17 0.84 10.13
N GLY A 113 21.39 0.48 10.50
CA GLY A 113 21.84 0.14 11.85
C GLY A 113 23.36 0.12 11.89
N PHE A 114 23.95 -0.05 13.07
CA PHE A 114 25.38 -0.28 13.22
C PHE A 114 25.67 -1.78 13.32
N ASP A 115 26.81 -2.22 12.76
CA ASP A 115 27.24 -3.63 12.84
C ASP A 115 27.34 -4.13 14.29
N GLN A 116 27.81 -3.27 15.18
CA GLN A 116 27.70 -3.45 16.64
C GLN A 116 26.51 -2.62 17.14
N PRO A 117 25.45 -3.27 17.67
CA PRO A 117 24.22 -2.58 18.04
C PRO A 117 24.46 -1.43 19.01
N ARG A 118 24.09 -0.23 18.58
CA ARG A 118 24.08 0.98 19.41
C ARG A 118 22.99 1.92 18.91
N PRO A 119 22.44 2.79 19.77
CA PRO A 119 21.41 3.74 19.35
C PRO A 119 21.88 4.62 18.19
N LEU A 120 21.04 4.78 17.17
CA LEU A 120 21.28 5.70 16.04
C LEU A 120 21.21 7.18 16.48
N GLY A 121 20.49 7.43 17.58
CA GLY A 121 20.29 8.76 18.16
C GLY A 121 18.84 8.94 18.59
N LYS A 122 18.60 9.83 19.56
CA LYS A 122 17.26 10.01 20.17
C LYS A 122 16.16 10.46 19.19
N ARG A 123 16.54 10.98 18.02
CA ARG A 123 15.61 11.46 16.98
C ARG A 123 15.65 10.59 15.72
N GLU A 124 16.47 9.54 15.70
CA GLU A 124 16.59 8.67 14.55
C GLU A 124 15.53 7.58 14.59
N THR A 125 14.67 7.57 13.58
CA THR A 125 13.57 6.61 13.42
C THR A 125 13.53 6.12 11.98
N GLY A 126 12.69 5.12 11.71
CA GLY A 126 12.40 4.70 10.33
C GLY A 126 12.01 5.85 9.40
N SER A 127 11.36 6.89 9.93
CA SER A 127 10.92 8.04 9.14
C SER A 127 12.02 9.06 8.85
N SER A 128 13.10 9.11 9.66
CA SER A 128 14.21 10.04 9.47
C SER A 128 15.40 9.41 8.74
N VAL A 129 15.62 8.10 8.89
CA VAL A 129 16.78 7.40 8.31
C VAL A 129 16.39 6.58 7.07
N ALA A 130 15.60 5.52 7.25
CA ALA A 130 15.30 4.57 6.17
C ALA A 130 14.38 5.17 5.09
N VAL A 131 13.42 6.01 5.47
CA VAL A 131 12.45 6.62 4.53
C VAL A 131 13.11 7.54 3.49
N PRO A 132 14.03 8.47 3.84
CA PRO A 132 14.76 9.25 2.84
C PRO A 132 15.58 8.41 1.86
N ILE A 133 16.27 7.37 2.35
CA ILE A 133 17.04 6.46 1.49
C ILE A 133 16.11 5.76 0.48
N PHE A 134 14.98 5.22 0.96
CA PHE A 134 13.97 4.62 0.09
C PHE A 134 13.41 5.62 -0.93
N ARG A 135 13.12 6.86 -0.51
CA ARG A 135 12.61 7.92 -1.39
C ARG A 135 13.59 8.17 -2.53
N ASP A 136 14.87 8.37 -2.21
CA ASP A 136 15.89 8.73 -3.19
C ASP A 136 16.16 7.58 -4.16
N PHE A 137 16.24 6.35 -3.65
CA PHE A 137 16.34 5.16 -4.49
C PHE A 137 15.15 5.02 -5.44
N MET A 138 13.92 5.16 -4.95
CA MET A 138 12.71 5.01 -5.79
C MET A 138 12.52 6.17 -6.77
N ALA A 139 13.00 7.38 -6.43
CA ALA A 139 13.01 8.51 -7.36
C ALA A 139 13.91 8.23 -8.56
N GLU A 140 15.07 7.62 -8.30
CA GLU A 140 16.01 7.21 -9.34
C GLU A 140 15.47 6.01 -10.15
N ALA A 141 15.13 4.93 -9.46
CA ALA A 141 14.73 3.66 -10.08
C ALA A 141 13.45 3.76 -10.92
N LEU A 142 12.57 4.73 -10.63
CA LEU A 142 11.30 4.94 -11.35
C LEU A 142 11.28 6.24 -12.16
N ARG A 143 12.43 6.87 -12.39
CA ARG A 143 12.51 8.19 -13.07
C ARG A 143 11.76 8.17 -14.40
N ASP A 144 12.05 7.18 -15.23
CA ASP A 144 11.52 7.05 -16.60
C ASP A 144 10.31 6.11 -16.69
N GLU A 145 9.91 5.50 -15.57
CA GLU A 145 8.77 4.58 -15.52
C GLU A 145 7.44 5.33 -15.40
N PRO A 146 6.35 4.91 -16.07
CA PRO A 146 5.05 5.54 -15.89
C PRO A 146 4.49 5.35 -14.47
N PRO A 147 3.64 6.27 -13.96
CA PRO A 147 3.00 6.14 -12.64
C PRO A 147 1.86 5.11 -12.67
N ILE A 148 2.21 3.83 -12.78
CA ILE A 148 1.25 2.72 -12.86
C ILE A 148 0.47 2.60 -11.54
N PRO A 149 -0.88 2.55 -11.55
CA PRO A 149 -1.67 2.36 -10.35
C PRO A 149 -1.57 0.92 -9.82
N PHE A 150 -1.80 0.73 -8.53
CA PHE A 150 -1.93 -0.61 -7.95
C PHE A 150 -3.10 -1.37 -8.57
N ARG A 151 -2.83 -2.58 -9.07
CA ARG A 151 -3.80 -3.46 -9.73
C ARG A 151 -4.89 -3.89 -8.75
N ILE A 152 -6.14 -3.54 -9.05
CA ILE A 152 -7.31 -3.85 -8.23
C ILE A 152 -7.86 -5.23 -8.67
N PRO A 153 -7.93 -6.23 -7.78
CA PRO A 153 -8.52 -7.52 -8.12
C PRO A 153 -10.05 -7.40 -8.19
N SER A 154 -10.68 -8.31 -8.94
CA SER A 154 -12.14 -8.45 -8.98
C SER A 154 -12.73 -8.64 -7.58
N GLY A 155 -13.90 -8.08 -7.33
CA GLY A 155 -14.58 -8.19 -6.04
C GLY A 155 -14.08 -7.23 -4.96
N ILE A 156 -13.31 -6.20 -5.34
CA ILE A 156 -13.02 -5.03 -4.50
C ILE A 156 -13.88 -3.84 -4.93
N ARG A 157 -14.43 -3.12 -3.96
CA ARG A 157 -15.09 -1.83 -4.14
C ARG A 157 -14.35 -0.74 -3.36
N LEU A 158 -14.05 0.36 -4.05
CA LEU A 158 -13.46 1.55 -3.43
C LEU A 158 -14.58 2.43 -2.88
N VAL A 159 -14.54 2.73 -1.58
CA VAL A 159 -15.59 3.47 -0.88
C VAL A 159 -14.99 4.68 -0.19
N ARG A 160 -15.68 5.82 -0.29
CA ARG A 160 -15.36 7.03 0.49
C ARG A 160 -15.79 6.82 1.94
N VAL A 161 -14.85 6.93 2.87
CA VAL A 161 -15.02 6.69 4.29
C VAL A 161 -14.53 7.90 5.07
N ASN A 162 -15.26 8.28 6.12
CA ASN A 162 -14.76 9.26 7.09
C ASN A 162 -13.71 8.58 7.97
N SER A 163 -12.45 9.02 7.85
CA SER A 163 -11.31 8.38 8.51
C SER A 163 -11.34 8.47 10.03
N LYS A 164 -12.21 9.32 10.61
CA LYS A 164 -12.39 9.43 12.06
C LYS A 164 -13.44 8.46 12.58
N THR A 165 -14.51 8.21 11.81
CA THR A 165 -15.65 7.37 12.26
C THR A 165 -15.61 5.96 11.71
N GLY A 166 -14.84 5.71 10.64
CA GLY A 166 -14.84 4.44 9.92
C GLY A 166 -16.11 4.17 9.11
N LYS A 167 -17.04 5.13 9.05
CA LYS A 167 -18.33 4.99 8.35
C LYS A 167 -18.26 5.56 6.95
N ARG A 168 -19.21 5.18 6.10
CA ARG A 168 -19.33 5.74 4.74
C ARG A 168 -19.47 7.26 4.84
N ALA A 169 -18.65 7.97 4.07
CA ALA A 169 -18.61 9.42 4.10
C ALA A 169 -19.92 10.01 3.56
N ILE A 170 -20.39 11.07 4.21
CA ILE A 170 -21.55 11.86 3.80
C ILE A 170 -21.13 13.26 3.33
N ARG A 171 -22.04 13.96 2.67
CA ARG A 171 -21.81 15.35 2.26
C ARG A 171 -21.52 16.21 3.50
N GLY A 172 -20.44 16.97 3.46
CA GLY A 172 -19.99 17.81 4.58
C GLY A 172 -18.88 17.18 5.44
N ASP A 173 -18.56 15.90 5.25
CA ASP A 173 -17.41 15.30 5.94
C ASP A 173 -16.08 15.92 5.49
N ARG A 174 -15.24 16.27 6.47
CA ARG A 174 -13.93 16.91 6.22
C ARG A 174 -12.77 15.94 6.08
N ARG A 175 -12.86 14.74 6.67
CA ARG A 175 -11.77 13.74 6.70
C ARG A 175 -12.14 12.51 5.87
N VAL A 176 -12.30 12.70 4.57
CA VAL A 176 -12.71 11.64 3.65
C VAL A 176 -11.49 10.98 3.02
N ILE A 177 -11.40 9.67 3.14
CA ILE A 177 -10.40 8.83 2.47
C ILE A 177 -11.11 7.80 1.60
N LEU A 178 -10.43 7.36 0.53
CA LEU A 178 -10.87 6.23 -0.26
C LEU A 178 -10.27 4.96 0.32
N GLU A 179 -11.09 3.96 0.62
CA GLU A 179 -10.66 2.68 1.17
C GLU A 179 -11.23 1.49 0.40
N ALA A 180 -10.48 0.39 0.41
CA ALA A 180 -10.81 -0.83 -0.33
C ALA A 180 -11.59 -1.83 0.55
N PHE A 181 -12.77 -2.21 0.09
CA PHE A 181 -13.62 -3.21 0.75
C PHE A 181 -13.88 -4.38 -0.19
N LYS A 182 -14.03 -5.58 0.38
CA LYS A 182 -14.59 -6.70 -0.37
C LYS A 182 -16.07 -6.40 -0.62
N VAL A 183 -16.59 -6.79 -1.78
CA VAL A 183 -18.01 -6.59 -2.11
C VAL A 183 -18.88 -7.19 -1.00
N GLY A 184 -19.79 -6.38 -0.45
CA GLY A 184 -20.69 -6.75 0.64
C GLY A 184 -20.19 -6.45 2.06
N THR A 185 -18.92 -6.07 2.22
CA THR A 185 -18.33 -5.72 3.53
C THR A 185 -18.18 -4.22 3.74
N GLU A 186 -18.84 -3.40 2.93
CA GLU A 186 -18.69 -1.94 2.99
C GLU A 186 -19.38 -1.35 4.22
N PRO A 187 -18.84 -0.27 4.80
CA PRO A 187 -19.47 0.40 5.93
C PRO A 187 -20.80 1.02 5.49
N LYS A 188 -21.81 0.89 6.34
CA LYS A 188 -23.11 1.55 6.16
C LYS A 188 -22.97 3.05 6.48
N VAL A 189 -23.90 3.85 5.92
CA VAL A 189 -24.08 5.24 6.34
C VAL A 189 -24.62 5.22 7.77
N SER A 190 -24.10 6.02 8.69
CA SER A 190 -24.77 6.19 9.98
C SER A 190 -26.11 6.89 9.79
N ASP A 191 -27.14 6.40 10.48
CA ASP A 191 -28.35 7.18 10.69
C ASP A 191 -27.94 8.56 11.22
N VAL A 192 -28.29 9.59 10.45
CA VAL A 192 -28.15 10.98 10.90
C VAL A 192 -29.02 11.06 12.14
N ARG A 193 -28.40 11.12 13.31
CA ARG A 193 -29.10 11.46 14.54
C ARG A 193 -29.65 12.86 14.31
N SER A 194 -30.95 12.96 13.99
CA SER A 194 -31.66 14.23 14.07
C SER A 194 -31.28 14.89 15.38
N PRO A 195 -30.91 16.18 15.39
CA PRO A 195 -30.58 16.85 16.65
C PRO A 195 -31.76 16.61 17.59
N ARG A 196 -31.48 15.98 18.74
CA ARG A 196 -32.48 15.81 19.80
C ARG A 196 -32.97 17.22 20.09
N ARG A 197 -34.21 17.51 19.69
CA ARG A 197 -34.92 18.71 20.06
C ARG A 197 -34.86 18.75 21.59
N ALA A 198 -34.15 19.73 22.14
CA ALA A 198 -34.12 19.94 23.58
C ALA A 198 -35.59 20.03 24.06
N PRO A 199 -35.97 19.40 25.19
CA PRO A 199 -37.29 19.59 25.76
C PRO A 199 -37.49 21.10 25.93
N GLY A 200 -38.49 21.65 25.23
CA GLY A 200 -38.82 23.06 25.33
C GLY A 200 -39.12 23.40 26.78
N ALA A 201 -38.48 24.45 27.29
CA ALA A 201 -38.81 25.05 28.56
C ALA A 201 -40.31 25.38 28.55
N ALA A 202 -41.03 24.93 29.59
CA ALA A 202 -42.43 25.25 29.79
C ALA A 202 -42.60 26.77 29.90
N PRO A 203 -43.62 27.37 29.27
CA PRO A 203 -43.90 28.79 29.44
C PRO A 203 -44.31 29.05 30.90
N SER A 204 -43.62 29.98 31.55
CA SER A 204 -43.97 30.48 32.87
C SER A 204 -45.35 31.12 32.85
N ARG A 205 -46.29 30.59 33.65
CA ARG A 205 -47.58 31.22 33.94
C ARG A 205 -47.35 32.58 34.58
N GLY A 206 -47.59 33.65 33.83
CA GLY A 206 -47.74 35.00 34.37
C GLY A 206 -49.12 35.15 34.99
N VAL A 207 -49.17 35.32 36.31
CA VAL A 207 -50.36 35.77 37.04
C VAL A 207 -50.38 37.30 37.00
N ARG A 208 -51.37 37.89 36.34
CA ARG A 208 -51.97 39.22 36.58
C ARG A 208 -53.40 39.10 36.04
N GLY A 209 -54.48 39.43 36.73
CA GLY A 209 -54.68 40.43 37.77
C GLY A 209 -55.89 41.24 37.31
N LEU A 210 -56.95 41.20 38.11
CA LEU A 210 -58.21 41.93 38.06
C LEU A 210 -58.14 43.29 37.33
N TYR A 211 -58.98 43.49 36.31
CA TYR A 211 -60.11 44.44 36.19
C TYR A 211 -60.75 44.27 34.81
#